data_AF-A0A166BTT7-F1
#
_entry.id   AF-A0A166BTT7-F1
#
_cell.length_a   1.000
_cell.length_b   1.000
_cell.length_c   1.000
_cell.angle_alpha   90.00
_cell.angle_beta   90.00
_cell.angle_gamma   90.00
#
_symmetry.space_group_name_H-M   'P 1'
#
loop_
_entity.id
_entity.type
_entity.pdbx_description
1 polymer ?
#
loop_
_entity_poly.entity_id
_entity_poly.type
_entity_poly.pdbx_seq_one_letter_code
_entity_poly.pdbx_strand_id
1 'polypeptide(L)'
;MTFACKKCKKTFRKDMTEYEEGDEYCPHCDNHYVIDAKTPQQMISVEGADARVDARMIKDEREEQKKPKRSAYLDTDDMTDRIG
;
A
#
# COMPACT_ATOMS: atom_id res chain seq x y z
N MET A 1 17.02 -29.51 -13.96
CA MET A 1 16.57 -28.17 -14.41
C MET A 1 17.76 -27.21 -14.43
N THR A 2 17.81 -26.22 -15.32
CA THR A 2 18.96 -25.29 -15.43
C THR A 2 18.52 -23.90 -15.00
N PHE A 3 19.22 -23.31 -14.03
CA PHE A 3 18.93 -22.00 -13.46
C PHE A 3 20.11 -21.05 -13.64
N ALA A 4 19.83 -19.75 -13.61
CA ALA A 4 20.85 -18.70 -13.66
C ALA A 4 20.75 -17.85 -12.39
N CYS A 5 21.86 -17.71 -11.66
CA CYS A 5 21.88 -16.91 -10.44
C CYS A 5 21.96 -15.41 -10.74
N LYS A 6 21.08 -14.61 -10.12
CA LYS A 6 21.05 -13.15 -10.32
C LYS A 6 22.29 -12.42 -9.80
N LYS A 7 22.84 -12.85 -8.66
CA LYS A 7 24.04 -12.21 -8.07
C LYS A 7 25.31 -12.53 -8.86
N CYS A 8 25.45 -13.79 -9.29
CA CYS A 8 26.73 -14.32 -9.75
C CYS A 8 26.78 -14.57 -11.26
N LYS A 9 25.63 -14.45 -11.95
CA LYS A 9 25.44 -14.64 -13.40
C LYS A 9 25.92 -15.99 -13.94
N LYS A 10 26.26 -16.93 -13.06
CA LYS A 10 26.64 -18.30 -13.40
C LYS A 10 25.38 -19.15 -13.54
N THR A 11 25.37 -19.98 -14.57
CA THR A 11 24.35 -21.01 -14.79
C THR A 11 24.71 -22.25 -13.99
N PHE A 12 23.75 -22.80 -13.25
CA PHE A 12 23.90 -24.05 -12.53
C PHE A 12 22.76 -25.01 -12.88
N ARG A 13 23.00 -26.31 -12.73
CA ARG A 13 21.97 -27.33 -12.91
C ARG A 13 21.59 -27.88 -11.53
N LYS A 14 20.29 -27.98 -11.30
CA LYS A 14 19.72 -28.58 -10.10
C LYS A 14 18.66 -29.59 -10.50
N ASP A 15 18.73 -30.79 -9.93
CA ASP A 15 17.72 -31.82 -10.12
C ASP A 15 16.55 -31.55 -9.17
N MET A 16 15.34 -31.47 -9.72
CA MET A 16 14.12 -31.06 -8.99
C MET A 16 13.29 -32.27 -8.51
N THR A 17 13.84 -33.48 -8.62
CA THR A 17 13.18 -34.72 -8.21
C THR A 17 13.18 -34.91 -6.69
N GLU A 18 14.18 -34.34 -6.02
CA GLU A 18 14.34 -34.32 -4.58
C GLU A 18 14.71 -32.89 -4.19
N TYR A 19 13.93 -32.29 -3.31
CA TYR A 19 14.02 -30.87 -2.98
C TYR A 19 14.28 -30.73 -1.48
N GLU A 20 15.51 -30.37 -1.11
CA GLU A 20 15.95 -30.18 0.27
C GLU A 20 16.16 -28.69 0.58
N GLU A 21 16.17 -28.31 1.86
CA GLU A 21 16.34 -26.91 2.30
C GLU A 21 17.69 -26.29 1.86
N GLY A 22 18.73 -27.11 1.67
CA GLY A 22 20.02 -26.67 1.12
C GLY A 22 19.94 -26.26 -0.36
N ASP A 23 18.89 -26.71 -1.05
CA ASP A 23 18.71 -26.45 -2.48
C ASP A 23 18.12 -25.10 -2.76
N GLU A 24 17.69 -24.34 -1.76
CA GLU A 24 17.16 -22.99 -1.95
C GLU A 24 18.23 -21.97 -2.34
N TYR A 25 19.51 -22.37 -2.26
CA TYR A 25 20.66 -21.51 -2.46
C TYR A 25 21.42 -21.85 -3.74
N CYS A 26 21.99 -20.81 -4.37
CA CYS A 26 22.89 -21.01 -5.49
C CYS A 26 24.24 -21.57 -5.01
N PRO A 27 24.75 -22.69 -5.57
CA PRO A 27 25.99 -23.34 -5.12
C PRO A 27 27.28 -22.52 -5.38
N HIS A 28 27.17 -21.35 -6.02
CA HIS A 28 28.31 -20.51 -6.34
C HIS A 28 28.48 -19.30 -5.42
N CYS A 29 27.44 -18.89 -4.72
CA CYS A 29 27.47 -17.65 -3.92
C CYS A 29 26.35 -17.52 -2.89
N ASP A 30 25.73 -18.65 -2.52
CA ASP A 30 24.71 -18.76 -1.49
C ASP A 30 23.55 -17.77 -1.65
N ASN A 31 23.22 -17.45 -2.90
CA ASN A 31 22.05 -16.63 -3.16
C ASN A 31 20.80 -17.49 -3.05
N HIS A 32 19.95 -17.18 -2.07
CA HIS A 32 18.60 -17.71 -1.98
C HIS A 32 17.81 -17.31 -3.24
N TYR A 33 17.39 -18.29 -4.03
CA TYR A 33 16.71 -18.06 -5.30
C TYR A 33 15.21 -18.37 -5.26
N VAL A 34 14.74 -18.99 -4.18
CA VAL A 34 13.31 -19.10 -3.90
C VAL A 34 12.84 -17.80 -3.30
N ILE A 35 11.82 -17.18 -3.87
CA ILE A 35 11.28 -15.92 -3.37
C ILE A 35 9.82 -16.17 -3.04
N ASP A 36 9.40 -15.70 -1.87
CA ASP A 36 8.02 -15.78 -1.45
C ASP A 36 7.10 -15.11 -2.47
N ALA A 37 5.96 -15.75 -2.73
CA ALA A 37 4.96 -15.20 -3.63
C ALA A 37 4.42 -13.88 -3.05
N LYS A 38 4.53 -12.81 -3.83
CA LYS A 38 3.92 -11.52 -3.47
C LYS A 38 2.40 -11.66 -3.56
N THR A 39 1.71 -11.61 -2.43
CA THR A 39 0.24 -11.55 -2.39
C THR A 39 -0.23 -10.11 -2.68
N PRO A 40 -1.29 -9.92 -3.48
CA PRO A 40 -1.84 -8.59 -3.69
C PRO A 40 -2.44 -8.08 -2.38
N GLN A 41 -1.82 -7.07 -1.78
CA GLN A 41 -2.41 -6.35 -0.66
C GLN A 41 -3.44 -5.36 -1.20
N GLN A 42 -4.63 -5.33 -0.60
CA GLN A 42 -5.65 -4.33 -0.92
C GLN A 42 -5.14 -2.95 -0.48
N MET A 43 -4.71 -2.15 -1.44
CA MET A 43 -4.33 -0.76 -1.21
C MET A 43 -5.48 0.14 -1.68
N ILE A 44 -6.02 0.95 -0.78
CA ILE A 44 -6.98 2.01 -1.14
C ILE A 44 -6.15 3.17 -1.68
N SER A 45 -6.07 3.32 -3.00
CA SER A 45 -5.54 4.53 -3.62
C SER A 45 -6.64 5.59 -3.68
N VAL A 46 -6.38 6.77 -3.14
CA VAL A 46 -7.26 7.93 -3.31
C VAL A 46 -6.78 8.69 -4.54
N GLU A 47 -7.51 8.57 -5.65
CA GLU A 47 -7.23 9.35 -6.86
C GLU A 47 -7.73 10.79 -6.64
N GLY A 48 -6.79 11.73 -6.43
CA GLY A 48 -7.08 13.15 -6.45
C GLY A 48 -7.00 13.67 -7.89
N ALA A 49 -8.10 14.22 -8.41
CA ALA A 49 -8.07 15.01 -9.64
C ALA A 49 -7.20 16.28 -9.45
N ASP A 50 -6.93 17.01 -10.54
CA ASP A 50 -6.20 18.29 -10.49
C ASP A 50 -6.82 19.22 -9.44
N ALA A 51 -5.98 19.70 -8.53
CA ALA A 51 -6.29 20.64 -7.45
C ALA A 51 -7.08 21.88 -7.90
N ARG A 52 -6.94 22.30 -9.15
CA ARG A 52 -7.66 23.45 -9.71
C ARG A 52 -9.10 23.13 -10.13
N VAL A 53 -9.37 21.88 -10.47
CA VAL A 53 -10.68 21.41 -10.95
C VAL A 53 -11.51 20.91 -9.77
N ASP A 54 -10.87 20.26 -8.80
CA ASP A 54 -11.53 19.70 -7.62
C ASP A 54 -10.75 20.01 -6.33
N ALA A 55 -11.20 21.03 -5.61
CA ALA A 55 -10.60 21.46 -4.34
C ALA A 55 -11.06 20.64 -3.13
N ARG A 56 -11.93 19.63 -3.30
CA ARG A 56 -12.51 18.86 -2.17
C ARG A 56 -11.47 18.08 -1.37
N MET A 57 -10.33 17.76 -1.99
CA MET A 57 -9.21 17.07 -1.34
C MET A 57 -8.21 18.03 -0.66
N ILE A 58 -8.42 19.34 -0.77
CA ILE A 58 -7.54 20.37 -0.20
C ILE A 58 -8.21 20.95 1.04
N LYS A 59 -7.49 20.94 2.16
CA LYS A 59 -7.93 21.55 3.40
C LYS A 59 -7.65 23.05 3.36
N ASP A 60 -8.68 23.90 3.40
CA ASP A 60 -8.52 25.34 3.66
C ASP A 60 -8.44 25.59 5.18
N GLU A 61 -7.41 26.30 5.62
CA GLU A 61 -7.20 26.62 7.05
C GLU A 61 -7.98 27.87 7.50
N ARG A 62 -8.56 28.63 6.56
CA ARG A 62 -9.34 29.84 6.85
C ARG A 62 -10.80 29.54 7.18
N GLU A 63 -11.30 28.38 6.78
CA GLU A 63 -12.66 27.96 7.14
C GLU A 63 -12.71 27.53 8.60
N GLU A 64 -13.67 28.07 9.34
CA GLU A 64 -13.96 27.61 10.70
C GLU A 64 -14.34 26.12 10.63
N GLN A 65 -13.55 25.28 11.32
CA GLN A 65 -13.79 23.85 11.35
C GLN A 65 -15.17 23.61 11.96
N LYS A 66 -16.17 23.37 11.10
CA LYS A 66 -17.50 22.96 11.55
C LYS A 66 -17.30 21.71 12.41
N LYS A 67 -17.57 21.85 13.71
CA LYS A 67 -17.45 20.76 14.68
C LYS A 67 -18.13 19.53 14.08
N PRO A 68 -17.50 18.34 14.12
CA PRO A 68 -18.11 17.16 13.52
C PRO A 68 -19.46 16.94 14.20
N LYS A 69 -20.55 17.13 13.45
CA LYS A 69 -21.92 16.94 13.96
C LYS A 69 -22.04 15.47 14.35
N ARG A 70 -22.00 15.20 15.66
CA ARG A 70 -22.00 13.83 16.22
C ARG A 70 -23.37 13.15 16.12
N SER A 71 -24.40 13.84 15.63
CA SER A 71 -25.75 13.30 15.48
C SER A 71 -26.54 14.09 14.44
N ALA A 72 -27.40 13.41 13.69
CA ALA A 72 -28.30 14.01 12.70
C ALA A 72 -29.55 14.67 13.31
N TYR A 73 -29.60 14.84 14.65
CA TYR A 73 -30.84 15.10 15.39
C TYR A 73 -30.79 16.27 16.39
N LEU A 74 -29.64 16.93 16.60
CA LEU A 74 -29.56 18.11 17.46
C LEU A 74 -28.72 19.21 16.79
N ASP A 75 -29.38 19.98 15.92
CA ASP A 75 -28.88 21.27 15.45
C ASP A 75 -29.29 22.35 16.45
N THR A 76 -28.52 22.49 17.54
CA THR A 76 -28.72 23.54 18.55
C THR A 76 -28.20 24.91 18.11
N ASP A 77 -27.33 24.93 17.09
CA ASP A 77 -26.65 26.14 16.62
C ASP A 77 -27.60 27.07 15.81
N ASP A 78 -28.58 26.51 15.09
CA ASP A 78 -29.57 27.29 14.31
C ASP A 78 -30.59 28.05 15.19
N MET A 79 -30.72 27.68 16.47
CA MET A 79 -31.66 28.31 17.41
C MET A 79 -31.04 29.51 18.13
N THR A 80 -29.72 29.51 18.35
CA THR A 80 -29.02 30.60 19.04
C THR A 80 -28.93 31.88 18.22
N ASP A 81 -28.83 31.78 16.89
CA ASP A 81 -28.73 32.95 15.99
C ASP A 81 -30.04 33.71 15.80
N ARG A 82 -31.20 33.15 16.21
CA ARG A 82 -32.51 33.82 16.10
C ARG A 82 -32.95 34.55 17.37
N ILE A 83 -32.21 34.42 18.47
CA ILE A 83 -32.54 35.02 19.77
C ILE A 83 -31.64 36.26 20.07
N GLY A 84 -30.73 36.59 19.16
CA GLY A 84 -29.93 37.83 19.20
C GLY A 84 -30.59 38.98 18.46
#